data_AF-A0A0T1T1T3-F1
#
_entry.id   AF-A0A0T1T1T3-F1
#
_cell.length_a   1.000
_cell.length_b   1.000
_cell.length_c   1.000
_cell.angle_alpha   90.00
_cell.angle_beta   90.00
_cell.angle_gamma   90.00
#
_symmetry.space_group_name_H-M   'P 1'
#
loop_
_entity.id
_entity.type
_entity.pdbx_description
1 polymer ?
#
loop_
_entity_poly.entity_id
_entity_poly.type
_entity_poly.pdbx_seq_one_letter_code
_entity_poly.pdbx_strand_id
1 'polypeptide(L)'
;MTAPTSSQGLEPGRVAEVMVSAHGGEPGGRGSGYLVGDRWILTTAHTVRTPGATVTVRFDADLPGQWVSPTRVLLLADAADVALLEMTGAKTPRPSVASPRYGLVPDADLVLPCSAMGFPRFKLRDPRALRPFEDGTPGPYRDSCHATGTISVLSNRREGTLDFAVAAPDHCPDPGHSPWEGMSGAAVWHDGAVIGLVRSHHHADGPGHLAVARVDRWFDLLTADELRLLRHAAGFPEGPDGLFAPGSAPTPHGSLVGLPDSVPLRELDGLVTALTALPVIRDRSRLDLVLQNIDPVIAANAPRDAVLRVDVFGIVKTCLSYPGTLDALLETVRLIESGSSAAARLDRAVAELMRRQGFPGKRAVVSHTPTGTES
;
A
#
# COMPACT_ATOMS: atom_id res chain seq x y z
N MET A 1 6.27 20.36 20.67
CA MET A 1 6.17 20.10 19.22
C MET A 1 6.56 18.66 18.97
N THR A 2 5.57 17.79 18.83
CA THR A 2 5.76 16.38 18.53
C THR A 2 6.13 16.24 17.06
N ALA A 3 7.26 15.61 16.76
CA ALA A 3 7.64 15.30 15.37
C ALA A 3 6.52 14.47 14.73
N PRO A 4 6.13 14.73 13.47
CA PRO A 4 5.18 13.88 12.78
C PRO A 4 5.77 12.46 12.73
N THR A 5 5.04 11.50 13.29
CA THR A 5 5.30 10.08 13.11
C THR A 5 5.35 9.82 11.60
N SER A 6 6.51 9.44 11.08
CA SER A 6 6.68 8.98 9.70
C SER A 6 5.62 7.91 9.42
N SER A 7 4.66 8.23 8.57
CA SER A 7 3.66 7.25 8.13
C SER A 7 4.40 6.11 7.42
N GLN A 8 4.34 4.91 7.98
CA GLN A 8 4.88 3.71 7.34
C GLN A 8 3.95 3.33 6.18
N GLY A 9 4.21 3.84 4.98
CA GLY A 9 3.44 3.48 3.78
C GLY A 9 3.42 4.55 2.70
N LEU A 10 2.46 4.41 1.79
CA LEU A 10 2.23 5.33 0.67
C LEU A 10 1.93 6.74 1.19
N GLU A 11 2.74 7.72 0.75
CA GLU A 11 2.59 9.13 1.09
C GLU A 11 2.18 9.90 -0.17
N PRO A 12 0.98 10.51 -0.25
CA PRO A 12 0.50 11.17 -1.47
C PRO A 12 1.44 12.26 -1.99
N GLY A 13 2.02 13.08 -1.11
CA GLY A 13 2.95 14.15 -1.49
C GLY A 13 4.30 13.67 -2.05
N ARG A 14 4.54 12.35 -2.06
CA ARG A 14 5.71 11.72 -2.70
C ARG A 14 5.39 11.06 -4.03
N VAL A 15 4.11 10.97 -4.40
CA VAL A 15 3.68 10.41 -5.67
C VAL A 15 3.85 11.48 -6.75
N ALA A 16 4.55 11.12 -7.82
CA ALA A 16 4.89 12.01 -8.91
C ALA A 16 4.18 11.57 -10.19
N GLU A 17 3.59 12.50 -10.91
CA GLU A 17 3.25 12.31 -12.32
C GLU A 17 4.54 12.50 -13.13
N VAL A 18 4.93 11.47 -13.88
CA VAL A 18 6.10 11.49 -14.75
C VAL A 18 5.63 11.89 -16.15
N MET A 19 6.14 13.01 -16.63
CA MET A 19 5.80 13.57 -17.94
C MET A 19 7.02 13.51 -18.84
N VAL A 20 6.89 12.80 -19.94
CA VAL A 20 7.92 12.69 -20.97
C VAL A 20 7.45 13.51 -22.16
N SER A 21 8.31 14.38 -22.68
CA SER A 21 8.01 15.18 -23.87
C SER A 21 9.03 14.89 -24.96
N ALA A 22 8.55 14.39 -26.10
CA ALA A 22 9.38 14.11 -27.27
C ALA A 22 9.84 15.40 -27.95
N HIS A 23 10.97 15.36 -28.64
CA HIS A 23 11.39 16.46 -29.52
C HIS A 23 10.44 16.53 -30.72
N GLY A 24 9.81 17.69 -30.95
CA GLY A 24 8.93 17.92 -32.11
C GLY A 24 7.45 18.19 -31.79
N GLY A 25 7.05 18.32 -30.53
CA GLY A 25 5.70 18.75 -30.14
C GLY A 25 4.61 17.66 -30.14
N GLU A 26 4.98 16.41 -30.47
CA GLU A 26 4.13 15.23 -30.26
C GLU A 26 3.78 15.07 -28.76
N PRO A 27 2.55 14.66 -28.41
CA PRO A 27 2.18 14.37 -27.03
C PRO A 27 3.07 13.25 -26.51
N GLY A 28 4.01 13.58 -25.62
CA GLY A 28 4.91 12.58 -25.09
C GLY A 28 4.27 11.72 -23.99
N GLY A 29 4.99 10.68 -23.57
CA GLY A 29 4.51 9.68 -22.62
C GLY A 29 4.11 10.26 -21.25
N ARG A 30 3.27 9.49 -20.55
CA ARG A 30 2.90 9.72 -19.16
C ARG A 30 3.12 8.45 -18.36
N GLY A 31 3.54 8.63 -17.12
CA GLY A 31 3.69 7.57 -16.13
C GLY A 31 3.53 8.11 -14.73
N SER A 32 3.77 7.25 -13.77
CA SER A 32 3.79 7.54 -12.35
C SER A 32 5.18 7.26 -11.79
N GLY A 33 5.49 7.87 -10.65
CA GLY A 33 6.73 7.63 -9.94
C GLY A 33 6.58 7.93 -8.46
N TYR A 34 7.59 7.57 -7.68
CA TYR A 34 7.59 7.80 -6.24
C TYR A 34 8.92 8.37 -5.77
N LEU A 35 8.85 9.41 -4.94
CA LEU A 35 10.01 10.08 -4.34
C LEU A 35 10.60 9.22 -3.21
N VAL A 36 11.80 8.68 -3.45
CA VAL A 36 12.50 7.71 -2.58
C VAL A 36 13.66 8.31 -1.77
N GLY A 37 13.77 9.63 -1.79
CA GLY A 37 14.75 10.41 -1.07
C GLY A 37 14.56 11.89 -1.38
N ASP A 38 15.49 12.74 -0.94
CA ASP A 38 15.34 14.20 -1.09
C ASP A 38 15.17 14.68 -2.55
N ARG A 39 15.68 13.92 -3.52
CA ARG A 39 15.70 14.32 -4.93
C ARG A 39 15.57 13.19 -5.94
N TRP A 40 15.26 11.99 -5.48
CA TRP A 40 15.34 10.76 -6.24
C TRP A 40 13.97 10.16 -6.46
N ILE A 41 13.65 9.79 -7.69
CA ILE A 41 12.34 9.24 -8.05
C ILE A 41 12.53 7.88 -8.70
N LEU A 42 11.81 6.88 -8.19
CA LEU A 42 11.66 5.59 -8.87
C LEU A 42 10.47 5.64 -9.82
N THR A 43 10.65 5.07 -11.00
CA THR A 43 9.61 4.84 -12.01
C THR A 43 10.01 3.62 -12.86
N THR A 44 9.23 3.28 -13.87
CA THR A 44 9.54 2.20 -14.80
C THR A 44 10.45 2.65 -15.94
N ALA A 45 11.34 1.76 -16.41
CA ALA A 45 12.29 2.08 -17.47
C ALA A 45 11.59 2.45 -18.78
N HIS A 46 10.57 1.69 -19.18
CA HIS A 46 9.83 1.97 -20.41
C HIS A 46 9.13 3.33 -20.42
N THR A 47 8.80 3.91 -19.25
CA THR A 47 8.18 5.23 -19.15
C THR A 47 9.10 6.32 -19.69
N VAL A 48 10.40 6.20 -19.44
CA VAL A 48 11.40 7.24 -19.72
C VAL A 48 12.43 6.81 -20.78
N ARG A 49 12.19 5.70 -21.47
CA ARG A 49 13.12 5.12 -22.45
C ARG A 49 13.35 5.99 -23.68
N THR A 50 12.41 6.89 -24.02
CA THR A 50 12.46 7.69 -25.25
C THR A 50 13.76 8.51 -25.34
N PRO A 51 14.67 8.20 -26.28
CA PRO A 51 15.95 8.90 -26.38
C PRO A 51 15.76 10.37 -26.69
N GLY A 52 16.53 11.23 -26.01
CA GLY A 52 16.46 12.68 -26.17
C GLY A 52 15.18 13.34 -25.61
N ALA A 53 14.24 12.58 -25.05
CA ALA A 53 13.06 13.17 -24.46
C ALA A 53 13.42 13.97 -23.19
N THR A 54 12.65 15.03 -22.96
CA THR A 54 12.73 15.78 -21.70
C THR A 54 11.79 15.11 -20.70
N VAL A 55 12.28 14.88 -19.48
CA VAL A 55 11.51 14.25 -18.41
C VAL A 55 11.30 15.27 -17.29
N THR A 56 10.05 15.57 -17.01
CA THR A 56 9.62 16.42 -15.89
C THR A 56 8.73 15.62 -14.96
N VAL A 57 8.76 15.99 -13.69
CA VAL A 57 7.92 15.37 -12.66
C VAL A 57 7.06 16.43 -12.02
N ARG A 58 5.80 16.08 -11.76
CA ARG A 58 4.83 16.95 -11.10
C ARG A 58 4.29 16.26 -9.87
N PHE A 59 4.26 16.99 -8.76
CA PHE A 59 3.76 16.52 -7.47
C PHE A 59 2.54 17.34 -7.09
N ASP A 60 1.67 16.74 -6.26
CA ASP A 60 0.42 17.37 -5.81
C ASP A 60 -0.32 18.03 -6.99
N ALA A 61 -0.39 17.31 -8.12
CA ALA A 61 -0.94 17.81 -9.38
C ALA A 61 -2.32 18.43 -9.15
N ASP A 62 -2.47 19.69 -9.58
CA ASP A 62 -3.71 20.46 -9.52
C ASP A 62 -4.26 20.67 -8.10
N LEU A 63 -3.39 20.57 -7.08
CA LEU A 63 -3.64 20.93 -5.69
C LEU A 63 -2.82 22.18 -5.29
N PRO A 64 -3.15 22.88 -4.18
CA PRO A 64 -2.38 24.05 -3.72
C PRO A 64 -0.89 23.77 -3.46
N GLY A 65 -0.52 22.51 -3.24
CA GLY A 65 0.85 22.05 -3.07
C GLY A 65 1.60 21.78 -4.37
N GLN A 66 0.98 22.00 -5.54
CA GLN A 66 1.55 21.62 -6.83
C GLN A 66 2.95 22.23 -7.05
N TRP A 67 3.87 21.40 -7.51
CA TRP A 67 5.13 21.88 -8.07
C TRP A 67 5.68 20.91 -9.12
N VAL A 68 6.54 21.43 -9.98
CA VAL A 68 7.15 20.70 -11.09
C VAL A 68 8.67 20.81 -10.98
N SER A 69 9.38 19.74 -11.33
CA SER A 69 10.84 19.78 -11.48
C SER A 69 11.28 19.10 -12.77
N PRO A 70 12.28 19.66 -13.48
CA PRO A 70 13.02 18.90 -14.46
C PRO A 70 13.79 17.76 -13.79
N THR A 71 14.02 16.70 -14.55
CA THR A 71 14.79 15.55 -14.10
C THR A 71 15.81 15.10 -15.13
N ARG A 72 16.80 14.34 -14.68
CA ARG A 72 17.67 13.52 -15.55
C ARG A 72 17.57 12.06 -15.15
N VAL A 73 17.67 11.17 -16.12
CA VAL A 73 17.70 9.72 -15.90
C VAL A 73 19.11 9.34 -15.44
N LEU A 74 19.25 8.78 -14.24
CA LEU A 74 20.52 8.24 -13.75
C LEU A 74 20.66 6.74 -13.95
N LEU A 75 19.53 6.03 -13.88
CA LEU A 75 19.44 4.60 -14.11
C LEU A 75 18.32 4.34 -15.10
N LEU A 76 18.61 3.49 -16.09
CA LEU A 76 17.63 2.92 -16.99
C LEU A 76 17.95 1.43 -17.14
N ALA A 77 17.30 0.60 -16.33
CA ALA A 77 17.54 -0.84 -16.30
C ALA A 77 16.38 -1.59 -16.94
N ASP A 78 16.48 -1.88 -18.24
CA ASP A 78 15.42 -2.55 -19.00
C ASP A 78 15.12 -3.97 -18.50
N ALA A 79 16.14 -4.69 -18.00
CA ALA A 79 15.99 -6.06 -17.50
C ALA A 79 15.02 -6.16 -16.31
N ALA A 80 15.02 -5.16 -15.43
CA ALA A 80 14.13 -5.06 -14.27
C ALA A 80 12.97 -4.08 -14.49
N ASP A 81 12.90 -3.47 -15.68
CA ASP A 81 12.00 -2.37 -16.04
C ASP A 81 11.92 -1.25 -15.00
N VAL A 82 13.08 -0.85 -14.46
CA VAL A 82 13.18 0.21 -13.43
C VAL A 82 14.06 1.35 -13.91
N ALA A 83 13.66 2.58 -13.59
CA ALA A 83 14.46 3.78 -13.78
C ALA A 83 14.56 4.60 -12.49
N LEU A 84 15.70 5.27 -12.33
CA LEU A 84 15.95 6.23 -11.27
C LEU A 84 16.15 7.61 -11.89
N LEU A 85 15.33 8.57 -11.46
CA LEU A 85 15.42 9.96 -11.89
C LEU A 85 16.01 10.83 -10.78
N GLU A 86 16.81 11.81 -11.17
CA GLU A 86 17.31 12.88 -10.32
C GLU A 86 16.59 14.17 -10.64
N MET A 87 16.00 14.81 -9.64
CA MET A 87 15.51 16.18 -9.78
C MET A 87 16.67 17.16 -9.86
N THR A 88 16.65 18.00 -10.90
CA THR A 88 17.70 19.01 -11.17
C THR A 88 17.24 20.44 -10.84
N GLY A 89 15.95 20.66 -10.58
CA GLY A 89 15.41 21.96 -10.16
C GLY A 89 15.79 22.35 -8.74
N ALA A 90 15.79 23.66 -8.46
CA ALA A 90 16.10 24.19 -7.13
C ALA A 90 15.09 23.67 -6.08
N LYS A 91 15.62 23.17 -4.96
CA LYS A 91 14.82 22.66 -3.84
C LYS A 91 14.00 23.80 -3.25
N THR A 92 12.66 23.70 -3.24
CA THR A 92 11.91 24.39 -2.18
C THR A 92 12.33 23.78 -0.83
N PRO A 93 12.45 24.56 0.26
CA PRO A 93 12.78 24.00 1.57
C PRO A 93 11.75 22.92 1.93
N ARG A 94 12.20 21.69 2.09
CA ARG A 94 11.36 20.55 2.45
C ARG A 94 11.96 19.79 3.61
N PRO A 95 11.12 19.13 4.42
CA PRO A 95 11.61 18.10 5.32
C PRO A 95 12.41 17.06 4.53
N SER A 96 13.50 16.55 5.11
CA SER A 96 14.24 15.46 4.50
C SER A 96 13.31 14.26 4.29
N VAL A 97 13.41 13.65 3.12
CA VAL A 97 12.54 12.55 2.70
C VAL A 97 13.27 11.26 2.98
N ALA A 98 12.78 10.50 3.96
CA ALA A 98 13.35 9.19 4.29
C ALA A 98 13.10 8.19 3.15
N SER A 99 14.09 7.36 2.82
CA SER A 99 13.91 6.29 1.84
C SER A 99 12.84 5.28 2.28
N PRO A 100 12.07 4.71 1.34
CA PRO A 100 11.06 3.72 1.65
C PRO A 100 11.70 2.40 2.10
N ARG A 101 10.90 1.56 2.73
CA ARG A 101 11.27 0.15 2.98
C ARG A 101 10.91 -0.67 1.75
N TYR A 102 11.67 -1.72 1.50
CA TYR A 102 11.44 -2.66 0.38
C TYR A 102 11.04 -4.02 0.92
N GLY A 103 10.07 -4.65 0.28
CA GLY A 103 9.52 -5.94 0.70
C GLY A 103 9.97 -7.09 -0.19
N LEU A 104 10.13 -8.25 0.42
CA LEU A 104 10.31 -9.54 -0.25
C LEU A 104 8.94 -10.12 -0.57
N VAL A 105 8.79 -10.80 -1.70
CA VAL A 105 7.59 -11.60 -1.99
C VAL A 105 8.03 -13.06 -2.11
N PRO A 106 7.77 -13.94 -1.12
CA PRO A 106 8.22 -15.32 -1.19
C PRO A 106 7.54 -16.05 -2.35
N ASP A 107 8.14 -17.11 -2.91
CA ASP A 107 7.45 -17.99 -3.86
C ASP A 107 6.57 -18.98 -3.05
N ALA A 108 5.40 -18.50 -2.61
CA ALA A 108 4.48 -19.22 -1.73
C ALA A 108 3.01 -18.94 -2.11
N ASP A 109 2.11 -19.84 -1.70
CA ASP A 109 0.67 -19.69 -1.88
C ASP A 109 0.12 -18.62 -0.92
N LEU A 110 0.20 -17.36 -1.35
CA LEU A 110 -0.17 -16.18 -0.57
C LEU A 110 -0.96 -15.19 -1.42
N VAL A 111 -1.89 -14.51 -0.77
CA VAL A 111 -2.62 -13.35 -1.31
C VAL A 111 -2.28 -12.14 -0.46
N LEU A 112 -1.72 -11.11 -1.09
CA LEU A 112 -1.24 -9.90 -0.41
C LEU A 112 -2.19 -8.72 -0.65
N PRO A 113 -2.77 -8.08 0.39
CA PRO A 113 -3.47 -6.82 0.23
C PRO A 113 -2.48 -5.72 -0.14
N CYS A 114 -2.74 -5.00 -1.23
CA CYS A 114 -1.81 -4.04 -1.80
C CYS A 114 -2.51 -2.73 -2.18
N SER A 115 -1.72 -1.66 -2.23
CA SER A 115 -2.16 -0.38 -2.80
C SER A 115 -1.09 0.27 -3.65
N ALA A 116 -1.53 1.05 -4.63
CA ALA A 116 -0.68 1.88 -5.48
C ALA A 116 -1.39 3.19 -5.81
N MET A 117 -0.61 4.26 -6.00
CA MET A 117 -1.16 5.56 -6.41
C MET A 117 -0.42 6.06 -7.64
N GLY A 118 -1.18 6.52 -8.64
CA GLY A 118 -0.66 7.01 -9.91
C GLY A 118 -1.69 7.81 -10.69
N PHE A 119 -1.40 8.07 -11.98
CA PHE A 119 -2.17 8.99 -12.83
C PHE A 119 -2.69 8.31 -14.11
N PRO A 120 -3.60 7.33 -13.98
CA PRO A 120 -4.11 6.58 -15.12
C PRO A 120 -5.02 7.42 -16.01
N ARG A 121 -5.08 7.06 -17.30
CA ARG A 121 -5.84 7.78 -18.32
C ARG A 121 -7.34 7.83 -18.06
N PHE A 122 -7.96 6.83 -17.41
CA PHE A 122 -9.40 6.89 -17.09
C PHE A 122 -9.76 8.01 -16.11
N LYS A 123 -8.78 8.57 -15.40
CA LYS A 123 -8.92 9.76 -14.57
C LYS A 123 -8.69 11.07 -15.33
N LEU A 124 -8.51 11.02 -16.65
CA LEU A 124 -8.47 12.21 -17.50
C LEU A 124 -9.83 12.91 -17.45
N ARG A 125 -9.82 14.19 -17.09
CA ARG A 125 -10.98 15.07 -17.07
C ARG A 125 -10.82 16.11 -18.17
N ASP A 126 -11.87 16.28 -18.97
CA ASP A 126 -11.99 17.44 -19.85
C ASP A 126 -12.63 18.59 -19.03
N PRO A 127 -11.92 19.69 -18.75
CA PRO A 127 -12.47 20.83 -18.03
C PRO A 127 -13.64 21.51 -18.74
N ARG A 128 -13.94 21.20 -20.01
CA ARG A 128 -15.21 21.65 -20.65
C ARG A 128 -16.46 21.08 -19.97
N ALA A 129 -16.33 20.06 -19.11
CA ALA A 129 -17.42 19.45 -18.36
C ALA A 129 -17.68 20.07 -16.96
N LEU A 130 -16.80 20.95 -16.45
CA LEU A 130 -16.93 21.60 -15.13
C LEU A 130 -16.57 23.09 -15.25
N ARG A 131 -17.33 23.97 -14.59
CA ARG A 131 -17.36 25.43 -14.82
C ARG A 131 -15.97 26.11 -14.94
N PRO A 132 -15.84 27.21 -15.71
CA PRO A 132 -14.58 27.96 -15.86
C PRO A 132 -14.11 28.59 -14.53
N PHE A 133 -12.79 28.61 -14.29
CA PHE A 133 -12.13 29.46 -13.30
C PHE A 133 -11.70 30.80 -13.91
N GLU A 134 -11.56 31.82 -13.05
CA GLU A 134 -11.35 33.25 -13.39
C GLU A 134 -9.98 33.60 -14.01
N ASP A 135 -9.06 32.64 -14.22
CA ASP A 135 -7.74 32.84 -14.85
C ASP A 135 -7.61 32.24 -16.27
N GLY A 136 -8.67 31.64 -16.81
CA GLY A 136 -8.98 31.77 -18.23
C GLY A 136 -8.40 30.77 -19.24
N THR A 137 -7.70 29.69 -18.88
CA THR A 137 -7.62 28.51 -19.79
C THR A 137 -7.28 27.18 -19.06
N PRO A 138 -8.28 26.35 -18.69
CA PRO A 138 -8.00 24.99 -18.22
C PRO A 138 -7.86 24.01 -19.40
N GLY A 139 -6.72 23.32 -19.48
CA GLY A 139 -6.49 22.17 -20.36
C GLY A 139 -6.91 20.84 -19.69
N PRO A 140 -7.00 19.73 -20.45
CA PRO A 140 -7.31 18.42 -19.88
C PRO A 140 -6.28 18.02 -18.81
N TYR A 141 -6.75 17.48 -17.68
CA TYR A 141 -5.90 17.04 -16.56
C TYR A 141 -6.19 15.59 -16.17
N ARG A 142 -5.18 14.87 -15.67
CA ARG A 142 -5.35 13.53 -15.11
C ARG A 142 -5.37 13.62 -13.59
N ASP A 143 -6.49 13.21 -13.00
CA ASP A 143 -6.59 13.07 -11.55
C ASP A 143 -5.82 11.83 -11.07
N SER A 144 -5.44 11.83 -9.80
CA SER A 144 -4.82 10.68 -9.18
C SER A 144 -5.80 9.52 -9.00
N CYS A 145 -5.29 8.29 -9.05
CA CYS A 145 -6.01 7.09 -8.66
C CYS A 145 -5.22 6.38 -7.58
N HIS A 146 -5.85 6.22 -6.41
CA HIS A 146 -5.42 5.26 -5.41
C HIS A 146 -6.09 3.92 -5.70
N ALA A 147 -5.35 3.01 -6.32
CA ALA A 147 -5.78 1.65 -6.60
C ALA A 147 -5.52 0.77 -5.37
N THR A 148 -6.55 0.04 -4.94
CA THR A 148 -6.48 -0.93 -3.84
C THR A 148 -6.96 -2.28 -4.35
N GLY A 149 -6.33 -3.35 -3.89
CA GLY A 149 -6.60 -4.67 -4.43
C GLY A 149 -5.74 -5.74 -3.78
N THR A 150 -5.58 -6.86 -4.49
CA THR A 150 -4.82 -8.01 -4.00
C THR A 150 -3.82 -8.51 -5.03
N ILE A 151 -2.73 -9.10 -4.56
CA ILE A 151 -1.78 -9.83 -5.38
C ILE A 151 -1.82 -11.29 -5.00
N SER A 152 -2.17 -12.16 -5.95
CA SER A 152 -1.93 -13.59 -5.83
C SER A 152 -0.48 -13.89 -6.24
N VAL A 153 0.34 -14.30 -5.27
CA VAL A 153 1.79 -14.43 -5.43
C VAL A 153 2.19 -15.48 -6.48
N LEU A 154 1.37 -16.51 -6.65
CA LEU A 154 1.61 -17.58 -7.62
C LEU A 154 1.08 -17.28 -9.03
N SER A 155 0.45 -16.12 -9.25
CA SER A 155 0.11 -15.64 -10.60
C SER A 155 1.35 -15.13 -11.34
N ASN A 156 1.31 -15.15 -12.68
CA ASN A 156 2.37 -14.63 -13.57
C ASN A 156 3.80 -15.16 -13.33
N ARG A 157 3.96 -16.33 -12.69
CA ARG A 157 5.27 -16.94 -12.34
C ARG A 157 6.21 -17.09 -13.54
N ARG A 158 5.68 -17.42 -14.73
CA ARG A 158 6.49 -17.56 -15.96
C ARG A 158 7.05 -16.22 -16.42
N GLU A 159 6.28 -15.15 -16.35
CA GLU A 159 6.74 -13.80 -16.69
C GLU A 159 7.65 -13.23 -15.59
N GLY A 160 7.47 -13.68 -14.34
CA GLY A 160 8.22 -13.20 -13.19
C GLY A 160 7.70 -11.87 -12.63
N THR A 161 6.49 -11.47 -13.03
CA THR A 161 5.75 -10.32 -12.51
C THR A 161 4.73 -10.77 -11.46
N LEU A 162 4.17 -9.83 -10.69
CA LEU A 162 2.99 -10.09 -9.86
C LEU A 162 1.73 -9.63 -10.61
N ASP A 163 0.61 -10.31 -10.38
CA ASP A 163 -0.70 -9.91 -10.86
C ASP A 163 -1.43 -9.12 -9.78
N PHE A 164 -1.54 -7.80 -9.96
CA PHE A 164 -2.28 -6.92 -9.05
C PHE A 164 -3.72 -6.76 -9.53
N ALA A 165 -4.60 -7.54 -8.91
CA ALA A 165 -6.03 -7.52 -9.15
C ALA A 165 -6.67 -6.34 -8.41
N VAL A 166 -7.29 -5.45 -9.16
CA VAL A 166 -7.93 -4.20 -8.72
C VAL A 166 -9.34 -4.08 -9.32
N ALA A 167 -10.16 -3.19 -8.75
CA ALA A 167 -11.43 -2.84 -9.36
C ALA A 167 -11.20 -2.29 -10.78
N ALA A 168 -11.81 -2.94 -11.78
CA ALA A 168 -11.72 -2.50 -13.17
C ALA A 168 -12.37 -1.11 -13.34
N PRO A 169 -11.79 -0.21 -14.14
CA PRO A 169 -12.43 1.07 -14.44
C PRO A 169 -13.69 0.85 -15.27
N ASP A 170 -14.82 1.46 -14.85
CA ASP A 170 -16.10 1.37 -15.56
C ASP A 170 -16.08 2.08 -16.93
N HIS A 171 -15.13 2.99 -17.13
CA HIS A 171 -15.04 3.83 -18.33
C HIS A 171 -13.62 3.88 -18.86
N CYS A 172 -13.47 3.58 -20.16
CA CYS A 172 -12.27 3.88 -20.93
C CYS A 172 -12.60 5.06 -21.86
N PRO A 173 -12.00 6.25 -21.66
CA PRO A 173 -12.27 7.42 -22.49
C PRO A 173 -11.93 7.23 -23.97
N ASP A 174 -11.09 6.23 -24.28
CA ASP A 174 -10.53 6.01 -25.61
C ASP A 174 -10.26 4.51 -25.83
N PRO A 175 -11.07 3.82 -26.65
CA PRO A 175 -10.93 2.38 -26.89
C PRO A 175 -9.59 1.95 -27.48
N GLY A 176 -8.84 2.88 -28.10
CA GLY A 176 -7.51 2.61 -28.66
C GLY A 176 -6.39 2.57 -27.62
N HIS A 177 -6.69 2.94 -26.37
CA HIS A 177 -5.71 3.08 -25.30
C HIS A 177 -6.13 2.29 -24.06
N SER A 178 -5.15 1.87 -23.26
CA SER A 178 -5.45 1.28 -21.96
C SER A 178 -6.02 2.36 -21.02
N PRO A 179 -7.12 2.09 -20.28
CA PRO A 179 -7.60 3.01 -19.24
C PRO A 179 -6.54 3.26 -18.16
N TRP A 180 -5.59 2.32 -17.99
CA TRP A 180 -4.49 2.38 -17.02
C TRP A 180 -3.23 3.04 -17.56
N GLU A 181 -3.20 3.49 -18.82
CA GLU A 181 -2.06 4.22 -19.36
C GLU A 181 -1.69 5.40 -18.45
N GLY A 182 -0.45 5.47 -18.00
CA GLY A 182 0.02 6.44 -17.00
C GLY A 182 0.15 5.89 -15.57
N MET A 183 -0.39 4.71 -15.27
CA MET A 183 -0.19 4.04 -13.98
C MET A 183 1.21 3.42 -13.84
N SER A 184 1.87 3.10 -14.95
CA SER A 184 3.22 2.52 -14.97
C SER A 184 4.22 3.37 -14.20
N GLY A 185 5.01 2.73 -13.34
CA GLY A 185 5.97 3.34 -12.42
C GLY A 185 5.38 3.70 -11.05
N ALA A 186 4.07 3.53 -10.83
CA ALA A 186 3.47 3.65 -9.50
C ALA A 186 4.06 2.59 -8.56
N ALA A 187 4.53 3.01 -7.38
CA ALA A 187 5.01 2.09 -6.36
C ALA A 187 3.84 1.29 -5.76
N VAL A 188 4.01 -0.03 -5.68
CA VAL A 188 3.05 -0.96 -5.09
C VAL A 188 3.49 -1.28 -3.67
N TRP A 189 2.59 -1.02 -2.73
CA TRP A 189 2.81 -1.11 -1.30
C TRP A 189 2.08 -2.29 -0.70
N HIS A 190 2.75 -2.99 0.20
CA HIS A 190 2.19 -3.98 1.11
C HIS A 190 2.86 -3.81 2.47
N ASP A 191 2.08 -3.74 3.55
CA ASP A 191 2.58 -3.63 4.93
C ASP A 191 3.63 -2.51 5.15
N GLY A 192 3.43 -1.37 4.48
CA GLY A 192 4.33 -0.22 4.59
C GLY A 192 5.68 -0.36 3.87
N ALA A 193 5.84 -1.40 3.05
CA ALA A 193 7.00 -1.63 2.20
C ALA A 193 6.62 -1.64 0.71
N VAL A 194 7.52 -1.16 -0.13
CA VAL A 194 7.41 -1.25 -1.59
C VAL A 194 7.78 -2.66 -2.01
N ILE A 195 6.86 -3.39 -2.62
CA ILE A 195 7.07 -4.76 -3.13
C ILE A 195 7.26 -4.80 -4.65
N GLY A 196 6.90 -3.72 -5.34
CA GLY A 196 7.06 -3.63 -6.79
C GLY A 196 6.70 -2.28 -7.38
N LEU A 197 6.83 -2.19 -8.69
CA LEU A 197 6.36 -1.05 -9.50
C LEU A 197 5.33 -1.55 -10.51
N VAL A 198 4.21 -0.83 -10.66
CA VAL A 198 3.25 -1.13 -11.74
C VAL A 198 3.99 -1.02 -13.07
N ARG A 199 3.93 -2.07 -13.88
CA ARG A 199 4.68 -2.17 -15.13
C ARG A 199 3.79 -1.89 -16.32
N SER A 200 2.74 -2.68 -16.48
CA SER A 200 1.87 -2.63 -17.65
C SER A 200 0.49 -3.17 -17.31
N HIS A 201 -0.46 -2.82 -18.16
CA HIS A 201 -1.75 -3.47 -18.23
C HIS A 201 -1.76 -4.31 -19.51
N HIS A 202 -1.74 -5.64 -19.39
CA HIS A 202 -1.87 -6.53 -20.53
C HIS A 202 -3.35 -6.65 -20.89
N HIS A 203 -3.75 -6.15 -22.06
CA HIS A 203 -5.18 -6.13 -22.45
C HIS A 203 -5.87 -7.49 -22.40
N ALA A 204 -5.13 -8.59 -22.57
CA ALA A 204 -5.65 -9.96 -22.51
C ALA A 204 -6.01 -10.41 -21.08
N ASP A 205 -5.39 -9.85 -20.06
CA ASP A 205 -5.63 -10.21 -18.65
C ASP A 205 -6.90 -9.50 -18.10
N GLY A 206 -7.38 -8.50 -18.83
CA GLY A 206 -8.58 -7.75 -18.52
C GLY A 206 -8.33 -6.48 -17.70
N PRO A 207 -9.31 -5.55 -17.69
CA PRO A 207 -9.16 -4.20 -17.12
C PRO A 207 -8.98 -4.16 -15.60
N GLY A 208 -9.12 -5.28 -14.90
CA GLY A 208 -8.90 -5.40 -13.45
C GLY A 208 -7.49 -5.88 -13.08
N HIS A 209 -6.59 -6.10 -14.03
CA HIS A 209 -5.30 -6.76 -13.78
C HIS A 209 -4.13 -5.89 -14.22
N LEU A 210 -3.21 -5.62 -13.29
CA LEU A 210 -1.99 -4.86 -13.52
C LEU A 210 -0.76 -5.72 -13.24
N ALA A 211 0.14 -5.82 -14.21
CA ALA A 211 1.42 -6.49 -14.00
C ALA A 211 2.35 -5.60 -13.18
N VAL A 212 2.99 -6.18 -12.17
CA VAL A 212 3.91 -5.49 -11.26
C VAL A 212 5.30 -6.10 -11.36
N ALA A 213 6.30 -5.26 -11.64
CA ALA A 213 7.71 -5.65 -11.58
C ALA A 213 8.14 -5.76 -10.11
N ARG A 214 8.71 -6.90 -9.72
CA ARG A 214 9.07 -7.20 -8.33
C ARG A 214 10.40 -6.55 -7.94
N VAL A 215 10.46 -5.93 -6.76
CA VAL A 215 11.71 -5.35 -6.27
C VAL A 215 12.73 -6.39 -5.80
N ASP A 216 12.27 -7.56 -5.33
CA ASP A 216 13.16 -8.61 -4.84
C ASP A 216 14.02 -9.23 -5.96
N ARG A 217 13.47 -9.29 -7.17
CA ARG A 217 14.17 -9.73 -8.39
C ARG A 217 15.28 -8.78 -8.84
N TRP A 218 15.35 -7.56 -8.31
CA TRP A 218 16.42 -6.62 -8.67
C TRP A 218 17.82 -7.15 -8.34
N PHE A 219 17.95 -7.99 -7.30
CA PHE A 219 19.23 -8.63 -6.97
C PHE A 219 19.73 -9.57 -8.08
N ASP A 220 18.82 -10.17 -8.85
CA ASP A 220 19.14 -11.09 -9.94
C ASP A 220 19.26 -10.38 -11.29
N LEU A 221 18.58 -9.24 -11.45
CA LEU A 221 18.40 -8.56 -12.74
C LEU A 221 19.31 -7.33 -12.93
N LEU A 222 19.77 -6.72 -11.85
CA LEU A 222 20.59 -5.51 -11.89
C LEU A 222 22.08 -5.84 -11.70
N THR A 223 22.92 -5.07 -12.36
CA THR A 223 24.37 -5.10 -12.14
C THR A 223 24.75 -4.52 -10.77
N ALA A 224 25.97 -4.82 -10.32
CA ALA A 224 26.48 -4.32 -9.04
C ALA A 224 26.53 -2.77 -8.97
N ASP A 225 26.79 -2.09 -10.09
CA ASP A 225 26.82 -0.64 -10.15
C ASP A 225 25.42 -0.02 -10.02
N GLU A 226 24.43 -0.63 -10.67
CA GLU A 226 23.03 -0.22 -10.59
C GLU A 226 22.45 -0.44 -9.18
N LEU A 227 22.75 -1.59 -8.55
CA LEU A 227 22.38 -1.85 -7.15
C LEU A 227 23.04 -0.85 -6.19
N ARG A 228 24.30 -0.48 -6.42
CA ARG A 228 24.99 0.53 -5.60
C ARG A 228 24.33 1.90 -5.72
N LEU A 229 23.91 2.27 -6.93
CA LEU A 229 23.19 3.51 -7.17
C LEU A 229 21.83 3.51 -6.48
N LEU A 230 21.06 2.43 -6.57
CA LEU A 230 19.77 2.30 -5.86
C LEU A 230 19.94 2.31 -4.34
N ARG A 231 20.98 1.69 -3.80
CA ARG A 231 21.30 1.74 -2.37
C ARG A 231 21.56 3.17 -1.91
N HIS A 232 22.38 3.90 -2.66
CA HIS A 232 22.75 5.27 -2.32
C HIS A 232 21.55 6.24 -2.44
N ALA A 233 20.78 6.14 -3.53
CA ALA A 233 19.75 7.12 -3.87
C ALA A 233 18.36 6.77 -3.32
N ALA A 234 18.02 5.48 -3.27
CA ALA A 234 16.69 4.99 -2.94
C ALA A 234 16.63 4.20 -1.63
N GLY A 235 17.77 3.97 -0.96
CA GLY A 235 17.84 3.18 0.27
C GLY A 235 17.57 1.69 0.05
N PHE A 236 17.78 1.19 -1.17
CA PHE A 236 17.61 -0.24 -1.47
C PHE A 236 18.62 -1.09 -0.67
N PRO A 237 18.21 -2.22 -0.05
CA PRO A 237 19.06 -2.96 0.87
C PRO A 237 20.28 -3.61 0.20
N GLU A 238 21.26 -4.01 1.03
CA GLU A 238 22.50 -4.57 0.52
C GLU A 238 22.37 -5.95 -0.10
N GLY A 239 21.41 -6.73 0.42
CA GLY A 239 21.10 -8.08 -0.01
C GLY A 239 19.65 -8.45 0.36
N PRO A 240 19.19 -9.63 -0.06
CA PRO A 240 17.82 -10.08 0.14
C PRO A 240 17.37 -10.10 1.61
N ASP A 241 18.28 -10.36 2.56
CA ASP A 241 17.99 -10.38 4.00
C ASP A 241 17.59 -9.02 4.57
N GLY A 242 17.89 -7.93 3.86
CA GLY A 242 17.45 -6.58 4.21
C GLY A 242 16.04 -6.24 3.73
N LEU A 243 15.44 -7.11 2.91
CA LEU A 243 14.04 -6.96 2.47
C LEU A 243 13.09 -7.38 3.58
N PHE A 244 11.96 -6.69 3.61
CA PHE A 244 10.92 -6.93 4.59
C PHE A 244 10.00 -8.08 4.17
N ALA A 245 9.87 -9.12 4.98
CA ALA A 245 8.98 -10.23 4.67
C ALA A 245 7.49 -9.85 4.87
N PRO A 246 6.56 -10.34 4.03
CA PRO A 246 5.13 -10.15 4.25
C PRO A 246 4.73 -10.75 5.60
N GLY A 247 3.92 -10.03 6.40
CA GLY A 247 3.57 -10.45 7.75
C GLY A 247 4.61 -10.14 8.84
N SER A 248 5.71 -9.45 8.50
CA SER A 248 6.68 -8.96 9.49
C SER A 248 6.42 -7.51 9.96
N ALA A 249 5.30 -6.90 9.52
CA ALA A 249 4.85 -5.62 10.06
C ALA A 249 4.13 -5.80 11.37
N PRO A 250 4.45 -4.99 12.39
CA PRO A 250 3.52 -4.79 13.47
C PRO A 250 2.34 -4.02 12.85
N THR A 251 1.26 -4.73 12.52
CA THR A 251 -0.06 -4.12 12.42
C THR A 251 -0.22 -3.17 13.61
N PRO A 252 -0.68 -1.92 13.42
CA PRO A 252 -0.76 -0.94 14.51
C PRO A 252 -1.65 -1.42 15.68
N HIS A 253 -2.44 -2.46 15.45
CA HIS A 253 -3.31 -3.09 16.45
C HIS A 253 -2.98 -4.57 16.75
N GLY A 254 -1.88 -5.08 16.19
CA GLY A 254 -1.45 -6.47 16.32
C GLY A 254 -2.32 -7.45 15.53
N SER A 255 -1.69 -8.33 14.76
CA SER A 255 -2.39 -9.30 13.93
C SER A 255 -2.65 -10.56 14.75
N LEU A 256 -3.84 -11.10 14.60
CA LEU A 256 -4.22 -12.38 15.21
C LEU A 256 -4.04 -13.56 14.25
N VAL A 257 -3.52 -13.30 13.04
CA VAL A 257 -3.08 -14.31 12.09
C VAL A 257 -1.99 -15.16 12.77
N GLY A 258 -2.30 -16.45 12.96
CA GLY A 258 -1.42 -17.41 13.64
C GLY A 258 -1.83 -17.76 15.06
N LEU A 259 -2.93 -17.20 15.60
CA LEU A 259 -3.56 -17.76 16.79
C LEU A 259 -4.03 -19.20 16.50
N PRO A 260 -3.78 -20.17 17.40
CA PRO A 260 -4.28 -21.52 17.21
C PRO A 260 -5.81 -21.55 17.34
N ASP A 261 -6.48 -22.39 16.55
CA ASP A 261 -7.92 -22.67 16.68
C ASP A 261 -8.30 -23.21 18.08
N SER A 262 -7.33 -23.83 18.76
CA SER A 262 -7.41 -24.41 20.09
C SER A 262 -7.26 -23.42 21.26
N VAL A 263 -7.19 -22.09 21.01
CA VAL A 263 -7.14 -21.10 22.11
C VAL A 263 -8.30 -21.35 23.10
N PRO A 264 -8.01 -21.53 24.40
CA PRO A 264 -9.01 -21.88 25.39
C PRO A 264 -9.96 -20.70 25.70
N LEU A 265 -11.20 -21.04 26.07
CA LEU A 265 -12.29 -20.09 26.38
C LEU A 265 -11.86 -18.92 27.29
N ARG A 266 -11.11 -19.23 28.37
CA ARG A 266 -10.66 -18.24 29.36
C ARG A 266 -9.74 -17.16 28.77
N GLU A 267 -9.03 -17.46 27.68
CA GLU A 267 -8.10 -16.54 27.05
C GLU A 267 -8.83 -15.60 26.09
N LEU A 268 -9.95 -16.03 25.51
CA LEU A 268 -10.82 -15.22 24.64
C LEU A 268 -11.80 -14.32 25.41
N ASP A 269 -11.96 -14.52 26.71
CA ASP A 269 -12.98 -13.85 27.53
C ASP A 269 -12.92 -12.32 27.44
N GLY A 270 -11.72 -11.74 27.47
CA GLY A 270 -11.51 -10.30 27.35
C GLY A 270 -11.92 -9.76 25.98
N LEU A 271 -11.61 -10.49 24.91
CA LEU A 271 -11.97 -10.13 23.54
C LEU A 271 -13.48 -10.18 23.34
N VAL A 272 -14.13 -11.27 23.78
CA VAL A 272 -15.58 -11.45 23.68
C VAL A 272 -16.33 -10.41 24.51
N THR A 273 -15.82 -10.07 25.69
CA THR A 273 -16.37 -8.99 26.51
C THR A 273 -16.28 -7.62 25.82
N ALA A 274 -15.17 -7.34 25.15
CA ALA A 274 -15.04 -6.11 24.38
C ALA A 274 -15.96 -6.07 23.16
N LEU A 275 -16.07 -7.19 22.41
CA LEU A 275 -16.95 -7.30 21.25
C LEU A 275 -18.42 -7.12 21.63
N THR A 276 -18.90 -7.80 22.68
CA THR A 276 -20.28 -7.68 23.16
C THR A 276 -20.62 -6.29 23.74
N ALA A 277 -19.62 -5.45 24.00
CA ALA A 277 -19.83 -4.07 24.43
C ALA A 277 -20.09 -3.10 23.26
N LEU A 278 -19.87 -3.52 22.02
CA LEU A 278 -20.00 -2.66 20.84
C LEU A 278 -21.46 -2.56 20.37
N PRO A 279 -21.95 -1.35 20.05
CA PRO A 279 -23.28 -1.16 19.47
C PRO A 279 -23.53 -1.98 18.21
N VAL A 280 -22.57 -2.05 17.28
CA VAL A 280 -22.69 -2.85 16.03
C VAL A 280 -22.85 -4.34 16.28
N ILE A 281 -22.29 -4.88 17.37
CA ILE A 281 -22.38 -6.30 17.72
C ILE A 281 -23.64 -6.62 18.53
N ARG A 282 -24.14 -5.66 19.32
CA ARG A 282 -25.36 -5.83 20.13
C ARG A 282 -26.64 -5.93 19.31
N ASP A 283 -26.64 -5.30 18.15
CA ASP A 283 -27.75 -5.36 17.19
C ASP A 283 -27.51 -6.53 16.23
N ARG A 284 -28.42 -7.51 16.27
CA ARG A 284 -28.30 -8.75 15.48
C ARG A 284 -28.30 -8.49 13.97
N SER A 285 -29.08 -7.53 13.49
CA SER A 285 -29.14 -7.18 12.07
C SER A 285 -27.82 -6.54 11.60
N ARG A 286 -27.19 -5.75 12.48
CA ARG A 286 -25.88 -5.14 12.20
C ARG A 286 -24.75 -6.16 12.27
N LEU A 287 -24.81 -7.08 13.23
CA LEU A 287 -23.89 -8.21 13.31
C LEU A 287 -23.94 -9.06 12.04
N ASP A 288 -25.13 -9.36 11.51
CA ASP A 288 -25.28 -10.09 10.26
C ASP A 288 -24.65 -9.36 9.07
N LEU A 289 -24.81 -8.03 9.01
CA LEU A 289 -24.16 -7.21 7.99
C LEU A 289 -22.64 -7.24 8.13
N VAL A 290 -22.09 -7.18 9.34
CA VAL A 290 -20.65 -7.34 9.59
C VAL A 290 -20.17 -8.70 9.09
N LEU A 291 -20.88 -9.79 9.44
CA LEU A 291 -20.50 -11.15 9.04
C LEU A 291 -20.53 -11.35 7.53
N GLN A 292 -21.47 -10.74 6.81
CA GLN A 292 -21.55 -10.78 5.35
C GLN A 292 -20.40 -10.02 4.67
N ASN A 293 -19.79 -9.04 5.34
CA ASN A 293 -18.71 -8.23 4.79
C ASN A 293 -17.32 -8.80 5.08
N ILE A 294 -17.19 -9.79 5.98
CA ILE A 294 -15.89 -10.40 6.31
C ILE A 294 -15.59 -11.61 5.43
N ASP A 295 -16.51 -12.57 5.36
CA ASP A 295 -16.35 -13.84 4.64
C ASP A 295 -17.69 -14.60 4.61
N PRO A 296 -18.20 -15.01 3.43
CA PRO A 296 -19.47 -15.72 3.31
C PRO A 296 -19.48 -17.10 3.99
N VAL A 297 -18.33 -17.77 4.14
CA VAL A 297 -18.19 -19.03 4.86
C VAL A 297 -18.38 -18.83 6.35
N ILE A 298 -17.84 -17.75 6.93
CA ILE A 298 -18.07 -17.41 8.35
C ILE A 298 -19.54 -17.11 8.59
N ALA A 299 -20.16 -16.30 7.73
CA ALA A 299 -21.57 -15.96 7.85
C ALA A 299 -22.49 -17.20 7.84
N ALA A 300 -22.13 -18.21 7.04
CA ALA A 300 -22.88 -19.47 6.91
C ALA A 300 -22.62 -20.48 8.05
N ASN A 301 -21.42 -20.49 8.64
CA ASN A 301 -20.99 -21.52 9.59
C ASN A 301 -20.96 -21.06 11.05
N ALA A 302 -21.07 -19.76 11.32
CA ALA A 302 -21.12 -19.24 12.67
C ALA A 302 -22.36 -19.76 13.42
N PRO A 303 -22.20 -20.47 14.57
CA PRO A 303 -23.31 -20.91 15.38
C PRO A 303 -24.17 -19.74 15.82
N ARG A 304 -25.49 -19.88 15.78
CA ARG A 304 -26.42 -18.84 16.20
C ARG A 304 -27.06 -19.18 17.53
N ASP A 305 -26.77 -18.36 18.54
CA ASP A 305 -27.37 -18.47 19.87
C ASP A 305 -28.32 -17.29 20.16
N ALA A 306 -29.25 -17.48 21.09
CA ALA A 306 -30.11 -16.40 21.59
C ALA A 306 -29.37 -15.51 22.60
N VAL A 307 -28.36 -16.06 23.27
CA VAL A 307 -27.50 -15.36 24.23
C VAL A 307 -26.33 -14.73 23.48
N LEU A 308 -26.33 -13.41 23.34
CA LEU A 308 -25.33 -12.64 22.58
C LEU A 308 -23.88 -13.02 22.90
N ARG A 309 -23.55 -13.26 24.17
CA ARG A 309 -22.18 -13.64 24.56
C ARG A 309 -21.77 -15.02 24.02
N VAL A 310 -22.70 -15.97 23.98
CA VAL A 310 -22.48 -17.32 23.43
C VAL A 310 -22.40 -17.23 21.90
N ASP A 311 -23.24 -16.40 21.29
CA ASP A 311 -23.24 -16.12 19.84
C ASP A 311 -21.89 -15.55 19.37
N VAL A 312 -21.43 -14.47 20.02
CA VAL A 312 -20.13 -13.85 19.73
C VAL A 312 -18.97 -14.81 20.01
N PHE A 313 -19.08 -15.66 21.03
CA PHE A 313 -18.06 -16.68 21.29
C PHE A 313 -17.97 -17.70 20.15
N GLY A 314 -19.12 -18.19 19.67
CA GLY A 314 -19.20 -19.09 18.52
C GLY A 314 -18.62 -18.47 17.25
N ILE A 315 -18.92 -17.20 17.00
CA ILE A 315 -18.34 -16.41 15.88
C ILE A 315 -16.82 -16.34 16.00
N VAL A 316 -16.28 -15.93 17.15
CA VAL A 316 -14.81 -15.82 17.34
C VAL A 316 -14.13 -17.18 17.16
N LYS A 317 -14.71 -18.26 17.70
CA LYS A 317 -14.18 -19.62 17.49
C LYS A 317 -14.22 -20.03 16.03
N THR A 318 -15.30 -19.72 15.33
CA THR A 318 -15.42 -19.98 13.89
C THR A 318 -14.32 -19.21 13.16
N CYS A 319 -14.12 -17.92 13.45
CA CYS A 319 -13.06 -17.13 12.85
C CYS A 319 -11.65 -17.68 13.12
N LEU A 320 -11.39 -18.27 14.29
CA LEU A 320 -10.09 -18.89 14.58
C LEU A 320 -9.85 -20.17 13.76
N SER A 321 -10.91 -20.86 13.32
CA SER A 321 -10.80 -22.03 12.43
C SER A 321 -10.51 -21.65 10.98
N TYR A 322 -10.68 -20.38 10.59
CA TYR A 322 -10.41 -19.88 9.24
C TYR A 322 -9.38 -18.74 9.30
N PRO A 323 -8.10 -19.02 8.97
CA PRO A 323 -7.00 -18.05 9.10
C PRO A 323 -7.33 -16.68 8.49
N GLY A 324 -7.04 -15.61 9.22
CA GLY A 324 -7.23 -14.22 8.78
C GLY A 324 -8.64 -13.65 8.94
N THR A 325 -9.67 -14.48 9.15
CA THR A 325 -11.06 -14.00 9.27
C THR A 325 -11.33 -13.26 10.59
N LEU A 326 -10.58 -13.56 11.66
CA LEU A 326 -10.68 -12.82 12.92
C LEU A 326 -10.12 -11.39 12.77
N ASP A 327 -9.03 -11.21 12.03
CA ASP A 327 -8.48 -9.88 11.72
C ASP A 327 -9.48 -9.09 10.87
N ALA A 328 -10.06 -9.71 9.84
CA ALA A 328 -11.10 -9.09 9.00
C ALA A 328 -12.31 -8.64 9.83
N LEU A 329 -12.80 -9.48 10.76
CA LEU A 329 -13.87 -9.12 11.69
C LEU A 329 -13.53 -7.89 12.52
N LEU A 330 -12.33 -7.85 13.09
CA LEU A 330 -11.89 -6.71 13.91
C LEU A 330 -11.73 -5.43 13.08
N GLU A 331 -11.27 -5.54 11.83
CA GLU A 331 -11.15 -4.42 10.91
C GLU A 331 -12.51 -3.84 10.50
N THR A 332 -13.45 -4.70 10.08
CA THR A 332 -14.82 -4.26 9.75
C THR A 332 -15.50 -3.58 10.93
N VAL A 333 -15.34 -4.14 12.13
CA VAL A 333 -15.86 -3.55 13.37
C VAL A 333 -15.23 -2.18 13.65
N ARG A 334 -13.91 -2.03 13.49
CA ARG A 334 -13.20 -0.76 13.69
C ARG A 334 -13.65 0.32 12.70
N LEU A 335 -13.91 -0.06 11.45
CA LEU A 335 -14.40 0.87 10.43
C LEU A 335 -15.75 1.46 10.83
N ILE A 336 -16.64 0.62 11.35
CA ILE A 336 -18.01 1.01 11.74
C ILE A 336 -18.04 1.79 13.06
N GLU A 337 -17.20 1.42 14.03
CA GLU A 337 -17.20 1.96 15.40
C GLU A 337 -16.07 2.99 15.65
N SER A 338 -15.55 3.60 14.59
CA SER A 338 -14.40 4.51 14.64
C SER A 338 -14.60 5.66 15.64
N GLY A 339 -13.57 5.91 16.47
CA GLY A 339 -13.61 6.97 17.48
C GLY A 339 -14.39 6.66 18.77
N SER A 340 -14.95 5.46 18.93
CA SER A 340 -15.69 5.07 20.14
C SER A 340 -14.79 4.59 21.29
N SER A 341 -15.21 4.83 22.54
CA SER A 341 -14.55 4.27 23.73
C SER A 341 -14.68 2.74 23.82
N ALA A 342 -15.62 2.16 23.08
CA ALA A 342 -15.78 0.72 22.92
C ALA A 342 -14.71 0.15 21.96
N ALA A 343 -14.41 0.82 20.85
CA ALA A 343 -13.31 0.44 19.96
C ALA A 343 -11.95 0.49 20.68
N ALA A 344 -11.69 1.52 21.49
CA ALA A 344 -10.46 1.58 22.30
C ALA A 344 -10.36 0.46 23.37
N ARG A 345 -11.49 -0.10 23.83
CA ARG A 345 -11.50 -1.28 24.71
C ARG A 345 -11.23 -2.56 23.93
N LEU A 346 -11.77 -2.68 22.72
CA LEU A 346 -11.48 -3.78 21.81
C LEU A 346 -9.98 -3.86 21.52
N ASP A 347 -9.34 -2.74 21.18
CA ASP A 347 -7.91 -2.71 20.90
C ASP A 347 -7.05 -3.13 22.10
N ARG A 348 -7.43 -2.73 23.31
CA ARG A 348 -6.75 -3.19 24.54
C ARG A 348 -6.89 -4.69 24.76
N ALA A 349 -8.08 -5.24 24.50
CA ALA A 349 -8.35 -6.67 24.64
C ALA A 349 -7.55 -7.50 23.63
N VAL A 350 -7.45 -7.04 22.37
CA VAL A 350 -6.63 -7.67 21.32
C VAL A 350 -5.16 -7.66 21.74
N ALA A 351 -4.63 -6.51 22.17
CA ALA A 351 -3.24 -6.40 22.62
C ALA A 351 -2.93 -7.29 23.84
N GLU A 352 -3.89 -7.47 24.75
CA GLU A 352 -3.73 -8.35 25.91
C GLU A 352 -3.76 -9.83 25.53
N LEU A 353 -4.65 -10.23 24.62
CA LEU A 353 -4.70 -11.59 24.09
C LEU A 353 -3.35 -11.95 23.44
N MET A 354 -2.83 -11.08 22.57
CA MET A 354 -1.54 -11.31 21.91
C MET A 354 -0.38 -11.47 22.91
N ARG A 355 -0.34 -10.64 23.96
CA ARG A 355 0.68 -10.76 25.01
C ARG A 355 0.62 -12.11 25.73
N ARG A 356 -0.58 -12.63 25.98
CA ARG A 356 -0.77 -13.93 26.65
C ARG A 356 -0.40 -15.11 25.74
N GLN A 357 -0.58 -14.97 24.43
CA GLN A 357 -0.24 -15.99 23.44
C GLN A 357 1.23 -15.98 23.02
N GLY A 358 2.08 -15.14 23.65
CA GLY A 358 3.51 -15.11 23.36
C GLY A 358 3.88 -14.34 22.09
N PHE A 359 2.96 -13.59 21.48
CA PHE A 359 3.28 -12.65 20.40
C PHE A 359 3.98 -11.41 21.01
N PRO A 360 5.10 -10.94 20.44
CA PRO A 360 5.90 -9.88 21.06
C PRO A 360 5.18 -8.53 20.95
N GLY A 361 4.33 -8.22 21.94
CA GLY A 361 3.90 -6.86 22.22
C GLY A 361 5.10 -6.06 22.74
N LYS A 362 5.39 -4.92 22.11
CA LYS A 362 6.43 -3.95 22.54
C LYS A 362 6.55 -3.90 24.07
N ARG A 363 7.67 -4.38 24.62
CA ARG A 363 8.07 -4.02 25.98
C ARG A 363 8.39 -2.54 25.97
N ALA A 364 7.65 -1.74 26.74
CA ALA A 364 8.05 -0.39 27.07
C ALA A 364 9.43 -0.46 27.73
N VAL A 365 10.44 0.09 27.07
CA VAL A 365 11.77 0.27 27.65
C VAL A 365 11.62 1.32 28.74
N VAL A 366 11.51 0.86 29.98
CA VAL A 366 11.75 1.72 31.14
C VAL A 366 13.24 1.96 31.18
N SER A 367 13.65 3.17 30.77
CA SER A 367 15.02 3.65 30.95
C SER A 367 15.31 3.76 32.44
N HIS A 368 15.97 2.74 33.01
CA HIS A 368 16.71 2.90 34.25
C HIS A 368 18.01 3.63 33.94
N THR A 369 18.06 4.89 34.36
CA THR A 369 19.30 5.66 34.46
C THR A 369 20.15 5.07 35.59
N PRO A 370 21.39 4.62 35.35
CA PRO A 370 22.29 4.25 36.42
C PRO A 370 22.93 5.53 36.96
N THR A 371 22.56 5.95 38.16
CA THR A 371 23.36 6.92 38.92
C THR A 371 24.53 6.19 39.56
N GLY A 372 25.64 6.16 38.83
CA GLY A 372 26.98 5.89 39.37
C GLY A 372 27.60 7.17 39.92
N THR A 373 27.74 7.20 41.25
CA THR A 373 28.88 7.70 42.04
C THR A 373 30.01 8.46 41.33
N GLU A 374 30.30 9.70 41.79
CA GLU A 374 31.53 10.09 42.55
C GLU A 374 31.77 11.61 42.50
N SER A 375 31.68 12.24 43.67
CA SER A 375 32.67 13.18 44.24
C SER A 375 32.31 13.46 45.70
#